data_AF-A0A0R6CVP4-F1
#
_entry.id   AF-A0A0R6CVP4-F1
#
_cell.length_a   1.000
_cell.length_b   1.000
_cell.length_c   1.000
_cell.angle_alpha   90.00
_cell.angle_beta   90.00
_cell.angle_gamma   90.00
#
_symmetry.space_group_name_H-M   'P 1'
#
loop_
_entity.id
_entity.type
_entity.pdbx_description
1 polymer ?
#
loop_
_entity_poly.entity_id
_entity_poly.type
_entity_poly.pdbx_seq_one_letter_code
_entity_poly.pdbx_strand_id
1 'polypeptide(L)'
;TRNTMTGSILAMNENPEQLRKLQAKPDLIPSMVSETIRWQTPLSNMRRTATQDFELGGKLIKKGDKVLIWYASGNRDEEAIENPEAYIIDRERPRNHLSFGFGIH
;
A
#
# COMPACT_ATOMS: atom_id res chain seq x y z
N THR A 1 -11.18 3.13 5.15
CA THR A 1 -12.43 3.38 4.39
C THR A 1 -12.61 4.84 4.01
N ARG A 2 -12.84 5.79 4.95
CA ARG A 2 -13.05 7.22 4.62
C ARG A 2 -11.98 7.78 3.67
N ASN A 3 -10.72 7.70 4.06
CA ASN A 3 -9.61 8.23 3.25
C ASN A 3 -9.45 7.49 1.91
N THR A 4 -9.81 6.21 1.85
CA THR A 4 -9.80 5.44 0.59
C THR A 4 -10.86 5.93 -0.39
N MET A 5 -12.05 6.32 0.10
CA MET A 5 -13.09 6.90 -0.75
C MET A 5 -12.60 8.24 -1.35
N THR A 6 -12.05 9.13 -0.53
CA THR A 6 -11.44 10.38 -1.02
C THR A 6 -10.30 10.11 -2.00
N GLY A 7 -9.40 9.19 -1.66
CA GLY A 7 -8.27 8.78 -2.51
C GLY A 7 -8.70 8.22 -3.87
N SER A 8 -9.82 7.49 -3.93
CA SER A 8 -10.35 6.98 -5.21
C SER A 8 -10.72 8.10 -6.19
N ILE A 9 -11.35 9.16 -5.68
CA ILE A 9 -11.75 10.30 -6.51
C ILE A 9 -10.52 11.10 -6.94
N LEU A 10 -9.58 11.34 -6.02
CA LEU A 10 -8.33 12.03 -6.32
C LEU A 10 -7.51 11.28 -7.39
N ALA A 11 -7.25 9.99 -7.16
CA ALA A 11 -6.42 9.18 -8.05
C ALA A 11 -7.04 9.08 -9.45
N MET A 12 -8.36 8.92 -9.56
CA MET A 12 -9.05 8.91 -10.86
C MET A 12 -9.02 10.27 -11.56
N ASN A 13 -9.10 11.37 -10.81
CA ASN A 13 -8.99 12.72 -11.35
C ASN A 13 -7.57 13.00 -11.89
N GLU A 14 -6.53 12.54 -11.19
CA GLU A 14 -5.13 12.69 -11.61
C GLU A 14 -4.74 11.72 -12.73
N ASN A 15 -5.48 10.63 -12.93
CA ASN A 15 -5.23 9.57 -13.91
C ASN A 15 -6.48 9.31 -14.78
N PRO A 16 -6.91 10.29 -15.61
CA PRO A 16 -8.18 10.21 -16.35
C PRO A 16 -8.24 9.07 -17.39
N GLU A 17 -7.09 8.54 -17.82
CA GLU A 17 -7.02 7.33 -18.64
C GLU A 17 -7.40 6.06 -17.87
N GLN A 18 -7.07 5.96 -16.57
CA GLN A 18 -7.55 4.86 -15.73
C GLN A 18 -9.06 4.94 -15.52
N LEU A 19 -9.60 6.15 -15.35
CA LEU A 19 -11.06 6.35 -15.26
C LEU A 19 -11.76 5.92 -16.55
N ARG A 20 -11.26 6.33 -17.72
CA ARG A 20 -11.78 5.89 -19.03
C ARG A 20 -11.69 4.37 -19.20
N LYS A 21 -10.58 3.76 -18.75
CA LYS A 21 -10.39 2.31 -18.76
C LYS A 21 -11.46 1.60 -17.89
N LEU A 22 -11.71 2.12 -16.69
CA LEU A 22 -12.73 1.59 -15.79
C LEU A 22 -14.15 1.73 -16.37
N GLN A 23 -14.46 2.87 -16.98
CA GLN A 23 -15.75 3.09 -17.65
C GLN A 23 -15.97 2.12 -18.82
N ALA A 24 -14.92 1.81 -19.58
CA ALA A 24 -14.98 0.84 -20.66
C ALA A 24 -15.04 -0.61 -20.17
N LYS A 25 -14.48 -0.90 -18.98
CA LYS A 25 -14.41 -2.25 -18.39
C LYS A 25 -14.74 -2.22 -16.89
N PRO A 26 -16.03 -2.15 -16.50
CA PRO A 26 -16.45 -2.09 -15.10
C PRO A 26 -16.01 -3.29 -14.25
N ASP A 27 -15.72 -4.45 -14.86
CA ASP A 27 -15.21 -5.63 -14.14
C ASP A 27 -13.83 -5.41 -13.50
N LEU A 28 -13.14 -4.29 -13.81
CA LEU A 28 -11.90 -3.88 -13.15
C LEU A 28 -12.13 -3.29 -11.74
N ILE A 29 -13.37 -3.01 -11.32
CA ILE A 29 -13.68 -2.41 -10.01
C ILE A 29 -12.97 -3.14 -8.84
N PRO A 30 -13.01 -4.48 -8.71
CA PRO A 30 -12.34 -5.16 -7.60
C PRO A 30 -10.82 -4.94 -7.59
N SER A 31 -10.18 -4.92 -8.76
CA SER A 31 -8.74 -4.64 -8.89
C SER A 31 -8.43 -3.19 -8.56
N MET A 32 -9.23 -2.25 -9.07
CA MET A 32 -9.14 -0.83 -8.77
C MET A 32 -9.28 -0.53 -7.26
N VAL A 33 -10.17 -1.24 -6.55
CA VAL A 33 -10.33 -1.07 -5.10
C VAL A 33 -9.02 -1.44 -4.38
N SER A 34 -8.44 -2.60 -4.70
CA SER A 34 -7.16 -3.02 -4.11
C SER A 34 -6.02 -2.06 -4.46
N GLU A 35 -5.96 -1.57 -5.71
CA GLU A 35 -4.97 -0.58 -6.11
C GLU A 35 -5.14 0.76 -5.37
N THR A 36 -6.37 1.22 -5.17
CA THR A 36 -6.65 2.45 -4.41
C THR A 36 -6.21 2.32 -2.95
N ILE A 37 -6.43 1.15 -2.34
CA ILE A 37 -6.00 0.87 -0.98
C ILE A 37 -4.47 0.89 -0.87
N ARG A 38 -3.75 0.32 -1.85
CA ARG A 38 -2.28 0.40 -1.94
C ARG A 38 -1.81 1.84 -2.15
N TRP A 39 -2.34 2.52 -3.17
CA TRP A 39 -1.89 3.84 -3.57
C TRP A 39 -2.12 4.88 -2.45
N GLN A 40 -3.31 4.88 -1.84
CA GLN A 40 -3.67 5.79 -0.75
C GLN A 40 -2.96 5.47 0.57
N THR A 41 -2.67 4.19 0.85
CA THR A 41 -2.17 3.67 2.14
C THR A 41 -2.78 4.40 3.36
N PRO A 42 -4.07 4.17 3.68
CA PRO A 42 -4.81 5.00 4.65
C PRO A 42 -4.22 5.06 6.06
N LEU A 43 -3.45 4.04 6.45
CA LEU A 43 -2.64 4.00 7.66
C LEU A 43 -1.18 3.93 7.23
N SER A 44 -0.45 5.05 7.33
CA SER A 44 0.91 5.15 6.79
C SER A 44 1.92 4.26 7.51
N ASN A 45 1.69 3.98 8.79
CA ASN A 45 2.54 3.10 9.58
C ASN A 45 1.77 2.40 10.71
N MET A 46 2.41 1.37 11.24
CA MET A 46 2.12 0.78 12.55
C MET A 46 3.40 0.64 13.35
N ARG A 47 3.27 0.57 14.66
CA ARG A 47 4.41 0.48 15.58
C ARG A 47 4.43 -0.87 16.30
N ARG A 48 5.63 -1.37 16.57
CA ARG A 48 5.93 -2.51 17.45
C ARG A 48 6.93 -2.10 18.53
N THR A 49 7.10 -2.97 19.52
CA THR A 49 8.15 -2.86 20.54
C THR A 49 8.96 -4.15 20.52
N ALA A 50 10.28 -4.05 20.39
CA ALA A 50 11.15 -5.23 20.38
C ALA A 50 11.13 -5.92 21.75
N THR A 51 10.86 -7.23 21.79
CA THR A 51 10.81 -8.03 23.03
C THR A 51 12.17 -8.58 23.44
N GLN A 52 13.12 -8.60 22.49
CA GLN A 52 14.50 -9.01 22.63
C GLN A 52 15.37 -8.24 21.62
N ASP A 53 16.68 -8.29 21.80
CA ASP A 53 17.63 -7.78 20.82
C ASP A 53 17.54 -8.62 19.52
N PHE A 54 17.62 -7.97 18.36
CA PHE A 54 17.46 -8.60 17.05
C PHE A 54 18.13 -7.77 15.95
N GLU A 55 18.71 -8.43 14.94
CA GLU A 55 19.36 -7.77 13.80
C GLU A 55 18.46 -7.78 12.55
N LEU A 56 18.24 -6.59 11.96
CA LEU A 56 17.47 -6.42 10.72
C LEU A 56 18.21 -5.46 9.79
N GLY A 57 18.43 -5.86 8.53
CA GLY A 57 19.09 -5.00 7.54
C GLY A 57 20.48 -4.53 7.97
N GLY A 58 21.23 -5.37 8.70
CA GLY A 58 22.55 -5.02 9.24
C GLY A 58 22.52 -4.02 10.41
N LYS A 59 21.36 -3.81 11.05
CA LYS A 59 21.19 -2.93 12.21
C LYS A 59 20.69 -3.72 13.42
N LEU A 60 21.35 -3.52 14.56
CA LEU A 60 20.92 -4.08 15.84
C LEU A 60 19.78 -3.23 16.43
N ILE A 61 18.61 -3.83 16.58
CA ILE A 61 17.45 -3.30 17.31
C ILE A 61 17.52 -3.89 18.72
N LYS A 62 17.46 -3.05 19.76
CA LYS A 62 17.56 -3.51 21.15
C LYS A 62 16.19 -3.80 21.75
N LYS A 63 16.15 -4.69 22.75
CA LYS A 63 14.98 -4.94 23.57
C LYS A 63 14.43 -3.63 24.13
N GLY A 64 13.13 -3.41 23.93
CA GLY A 64 12.42 -2.20 24.34
C GLY A 64 12.36 -1.10 23.28
N ASP A 65 13.15 -1.19 22.20
CA ASP A 65 13.10 -0.21 21.12
C ASP A 65 11.74 -0.18 20.45
N LYS A 66 11.32 1.03 20.05
CA LYS A 66 10.12 1.24 19.25
C LYS A 66 10.48 1.09 17.78
N VAL A 67 9.81 0.17 17.10
CA VAL A 67 10.03 -0.08 15.67
C VAL A 67 8.81 0.40 14.90
N LEU A 68 9.00 1.34 13.99
CA LEU A 68 7.96 1.81 13.07
C LEU A 68 8.07 1.05 11.76
N ILE A 69 6.94 0.50 11.31
CA ILE A 69 6.80 -0.18 10.02
C ILE A 69 6.04 0.77 9.12
N TRP A 70 6.74 1.36 8.15
CA TRP A 70 6.17 2.34 7.22
C TRP A 70 5.51 1.65 6.02
N TYR A 71 4.25 1.25 6.15
CA TYR A 71 3.47 0.69 5.04
C TYR A 71 3.43 1.59 3.82
N ALA A 72 3.41 2.92 4.01
CA ALA A 72 3.44 3.87 2.90
C ALA A 72 4.74 3.76 2.08
N SER A 73 5.86 3.50 2.76
CA SER A 73 7.15 3.25 2.11
C SER A 73 7.15 1.90 1.41
N GLY A 74 6.72 0.82 2.07
CA GLY A 74 6.72 -0.52 1.48
C GLY A 74 5.74 -0.68 0.31
N ASN A 75 4.61 0.03 0.32
CA ASN A 75 3.71 0.12 -0.83
C ASN A 75 4.29 0.93 -2.00
N ARG A 76 5.48 1.53 -1.82
CA ARG A 76 6.27 2.21 -2.84
C ARG A 76 7.58 1.51 -3.19
N ASP A 77 7.80 0.31 -2.66
CA ASP A 77 9.01 -0.47 -2.88
C ASP A 77 9.04 -1.08 -4.29
N GLU A 78 10.00 -0.65 -5.10
CA GLU A 78 10.18 -1.10 -6.50
C GLU A 78 10.72 -2.52 -6.62
N GLU A 79 11.34 -3.06 -5.57
CA GLU A 79 11.77 -4.47 -5.54
C GLU A 79 10.55 -5.42 -5.48
N ALA A 80 9.43 -4.95 -4.93
CA ALA A 80 8.21 -5.75 -4.74
C ALA A 80 7.06 -5.37 -5.69
N ILE A 81 6.98 -4.10 -6.10
CA ILE A 81 5.87 -3.55 -6.89
C ILE A 81 6.44 -2.74 -8.05
N GLU A 82 6.28 -3.22 -9.28
CA GLU A 82 6.70 -2.51 -10.49
C GLU A 82 5.97 -1.16 -10.64
N ASN A 83 6.69 -0.11 -11.03
CA ASN A 83 6.15 1.26 -11.19
C ASN A 83 5.24 1.67 -10.03
N PRO A 84 5.74 1.67 -8.79
CA PRO A 84 4.88 1.70 -7.61
C PRO A 84 4.19 3.04 -7.39
N GLU A 85 4.74 4.14 -7.91
CA GLU A 85 4.12 5.47 -7.83
C GLU A 85 2.90 5.61 -8.75
N ALA A 86 2.86 4.86 -9.85
CA ALA A 86 1.77 4.92 -10.80
C ALA A 86 0.49 4.29 -10.23
N TYR A 87 -0.65 4.92 -10.51
CA TYR A 87 -1.97 4.37 -10.21
C TYR A 87 -2.43 3.51 -11.39
N ILE A 88 -2.36 2.18 -11.23
CA ILE A 88 -2.63 1.22 -12.32
C ILE A 88 -3.72 0.26 -11.87
N ILE A 89 -4.94 0.42 -12.39
CA ILE A 89 -6.11 -0.29 -11.86
C ILE A 89 -6.20 -1.76 -12.33
N ASP A 90 -5.39 -2.14 -13.30
CA ASP A 90 -5.32 -3.46 -13.92
C ASP A 90 -3.98 -4.17 -13.67
N ARG A 91 -3.32 -3.86 -12.53
CA ARG A 91 -2.16 -4.64 -12.07
C ARG A 91 -2.51 -6.12 -11.99
N GLU A 92 -1.55 -6.98 -12.34
CA GLU A 92 -1.73 -8.44 -12.29
C GLU A 92 -2.01 -8.95 -10.86
N ARG A 93 -1.33 -8.39 -9.86
CA ARG A 93 -1.41 -8.79 -8.45
C ARG A 93 -1.81 -7.61 -7.54
N PRO A 94 -3.02 -7.05 -7.69
CA PRO A 94 -3.40 -5.78 -7.07
C PRO A 94 -3.57 -5.88 -5.54
N ARG A 95 -3.71 -7.09 -4.99
CA ARG A 95 -3.81 -7.36 -3.55
C ARG A 95 -2.45 -7.49 -2.86
N ASN A 96 -1.33 -7.49 -3.61
CA ASN A 96 0.00 -7.57 -3.05
C ASN A 96 0.43 -6.20 -2.49
N HIS A 97 -0.09 -5.83 -1.33
CA HIS A 97 0.17 -4.56 -0.67
C HIS A 97 0.09 -4.68 0.87
N LEU A 98 0.67 -3.71 1.58
CA LEU A 98 0.79 -3.72 3.04
C LEU A 98 -0.28 -2.88 3.76
N SER A 99 -1.21 -2.25 3.05
CA SER A 99 -2.17 -1.30 3.66
C SER A 99 -3.09 -1.89 4.73
N PHE A 100 -3.23 -3.22 4.80
CA PHE A 100 -3.96 -3.93 5.85
C PHE A 100 -3.04 -4.64 6.86
N GLY A 101 -1.72 -4.43 6.79
CA GLY A 101 -0.75 -5.22 7.54
C GLY A 101 -0.60 -6.64 6.99
N PHE A 102 0.06 -7.49 7.78
CA PHE A 102 0.28 -8.90 7.47
C PHE A 102 0.57 -9.68 8.76
N GLY A 103 0.09 -10.93 8.84
CA GLY A 103 0.35 -11.80 9.98
C GLY A 103 -0.39 -11.38 11.26
N ILE A 104 -0.01 -11.93 12.41
CA ILE A 104 -0.77 -11.81 13.67
C ILE A 104 -0.62 -10.47 14.39
N HIS A 105 -0.48 -9.38 13.63
CA HIS A 105 -0.80 -8.05 14.09
C HIS A 105 -1.46 -7.20 12.99
#